data_AF-A0A424KA35-F1
#
_entry.id   AF-A0A424KA35-F1
#
_cell.length_a   1.000
_cell.length_b   1.000
_cell.length_c   1.000
_cell.angle_alpha   90.00
_cell.angle_beta   90.00
_cell.angle_gamma   90.00
#
_symmetry.space_group_name_H-M   'P 1'
#
loop_
_entity.id
_entity.type
_entity.pdbx_description
1 polymer ?
#
loop_
_entity_poly.entity_id
_entity_poly.type
_entity_poly.pdbx_seq_one_letter_code
_entity_poly.pdbx_strand_id
1 'polypeptide(L)'
;MRLHGGPDRIRFPGRTGLPDRRDVVDVDAKFDHAGMLSGMLPPEAYTPKERGPFVNDQTEDFQTQLQILRDQITKQGVRVLEQATQAVDCYFDHDLDKAREVLQIELVVDEVDVEIEKQCIPVLALGQTNSHSIRSVLTIVKVNNEFERIGDCAVTIAEATLDPQRTTSNLPQTFRVMANSVLGMIRDANRALSKNDPVLARRVLDFDDTVDRFKQEILLDAQQRLADGALAVDGAFRLLAVTKSLERIADHCTNVCEQVIYLETGKIVRHDAEGWTQPQDPNSSEH
;
A
#
# COMPACT_ATOMS: atom_id res chain seq x y z
N MET A 1 -8.44 -14.33 53.88
CA MET A 1 -7.19 -14.90 53.31
C MET A 1 -7.24 -14.61 51.81
N ARG A 2 -6.45 -13.64 51.34
CA ARG A 2 -6.41 -13.24 49.92
C ARG A 2 -5.65 -14.32 49.14
N LEU A 3 -6.24 -14.87 48.08
CA LEU A 3 -5.53 -15.72 47.13
C LEU A 3 -5.26 -14.91 45.86
N HIS A 4 -4.00 -14.52 45.70
CA HIS A 4 -3.39 -14.08 44.45
C HIS A 4 -3.08 -15.30 43.57
N GLY A 5 -3.20 -15.16 42.24
CA GLY A 5 -2.61 -16.09 41.27
C GLY A 5 -3.50 -16.33 40.05
N GLY A 6 -3.45 -15.43 39.06
CA GLY A 6 -3.93 -15.71 37.70
C GLY A 6 -2.90 -16.56 36.92
N PRO A 7 -3.31 -17.32 35.89
CA PRO A 7 -2.43 -18.28 35.25
C PRO A 7 -1.32 -17.60 34.41
N ASP A 8 -0.11 -18.13 34.57
CA ASP A 8 1.10 -17.74 33.83
C ASP A 8 0.87 -17.84 32.31
N ARG A 9 1.10 -16.72 31.62
CA ARG A 9 1.18 -16.70 30.16
C ARG A 9 2.46 -17.40 29.72
N ILE A 10 2.32 -18.52 29.02
CA ILE A 10 3.40 -19.22 28.33
C ILE A 10 4.03 -18.23 27.31
N ARG A 11 5.29 -17.86 27.53
CA ARG A 11 6.12 -17.07 26.60
C ARG A 11 6.71 -18.03 25.56
N PHE A 12 6.39 -17.83 24.29
CA PHE A 12 7.15 -18.48 23.21
C PHE A 12 8.53 -17.82 23.06
N PRO A 13 9.61 -18.59 22.84
CA PRO A 13 10.93 -18.04 22.60
C PRO A 13 10.96 -17.27 21.27
N GLY A 14 11.50 -16.04 21.30
CA GLY A 14 11.57 -15.15 20.15
C GLY A 14 12.42 -15.70 19.00
N ARG A 15 12.00 -15.38 17.77
CA ARG A 15 12.78 -15.61 16.55
C ARG A 15 14.13 -14.91 16.68
N THR A 16 15.23 -15.66 16.75
CA THR A 16 16.58 -15.11 16.68
C THR A 16 16.97 -14.90 15.22
N GLY A 17 17.30 -13.67 14.83
CA GLY A 17 18.09 -13.40 13.62
C GLY A 17 17.52 -12.47 12.54
N LEU A 18 16.35 -11.85 12.74
CA LEU A 18 15.85 -10.78 11.85
C LEU A 18 15.52 -9.54 12.72
N PRO A 19 15.87 -8.31 12.30
CA PRO A 19 15.47 -7.11 13.04
C PRO A 19 13.95 -7.05 13.21
N ASP A 20 13.49 -6.65 14.40
CA ASP A 20 12.07 -6.50 14.72
C ASP A 20 11.46 -5.45 13.77
N ARG A 21 10.35 -5.77 13.09
CA ARG A 21 9.61 -4.88 12.15
C ARG A 21 9.01 -3.62 12.83
N ARG A 22 9.51 -3.25 14.02
CA ARG A 22 9.06 -2.13 14.85
C ARG A 22 10.25 -1.30 15.34
N ASP A 23 11.32 -1.23 14.56
CA ASP A 23 12.30 -0.18 14.75
C ASP A 23 11.60 1.15 14.46
N VAL A 24 11.17 1.82 15.53
CA VAL A 24 10.57 3.15 15.49
C VAL A 24 11.62 4.08 14.89
N VAL A 25 11.43 4.45 13.63
CA VAL A 25 12.22 5.51 13.01
C VAL A 25 11.68 6.82 13.55
N ASP A 26 12.42 7.42 14.48
CA ASP A 26 12.15 8.77 14.94
C ASP A 26 12.44 9.76 13.79
N VAL A 27 11.38 10.14 13.06
CA VAL A 27 11.42 11.17 12.01
C VAL A 27 11.69 12.58 12.59
N ASP A 28 11.52 12.76 13.90
CA ASP A 28 11.68 14.01 14.62
C ASP A 28 13.06 14.15 15.29
N ALA A 29 13.96 13.17 15.19
CA ALA A 29 15.27 13.18 15.86
C ALA A 29 16.18 14.36 15.46
N LYS A 30 15.79 15.17 14.46
CA LYS A 30 16.43 16.44 14.08
C LYS A 30 15.51 17.68 14.16
N PHE A 31 14.26 17.54 14.56
CA PHE A 31 13.31 18.66 14.69
C PHE A 31 13.35 19.24 16.11
N ASP A 32 14.11 20.32 16.30
CA ASP A 32 14.03 21.13 17.51
C ASP A 32 12.74 21.98 17.50
N HIS A 33 11.65 21.38 17.99
CA HIS A 33 10.37 22.08 18.21
C HIS A 33 10.48 23.24 19.21
N ALA A 34 11.41 23.17 20.18
CA ALA A 34 11.53 24.16 21.24
C ALA A 34 12.21 25.46 20.77
N GLY A 35 13.14 25.36 19.82
CA GLY A 35 13.82 26.51 19.21
C GLY A 35 12.89 27.42 18.40
N MET A 36 11.85 26.87 17.76
CA MET A 36 10.90 27.65 16.93
C MET A 36 9.80 28.36 17.74
N LEU A 37 9.37 27.79 18.87
CA LEU A 37 8.24 28.35 19.65
C LEU A 37 8.65 29.45 20.64
N SER A 38 9.95 29.68 20.84
CA SER A 38 10.48 30.69 21.79
C SER A 38 10.22 32.16 21.38
N GLY A 39 9.70 32.39 20.16
CA GLY A 39 9.42 33.73 19.62
C GLY A 39 7.94 34.14 19.56
N MET A 40 6.99 33.30 20.00
CA MET A 40 5.56 33.64 19.92
C MET A 40 5.14 34.60 21.04
N LEU A 41 4.92 35.86 20.65
CA LEU A 41 4.22 36.85 21.47
C LEU A 41 2.80 36.34 21.83
N PRO A 42 2.27 36.71 23.01
CA PRO A 42 0.93 36.28 23.45
C PRO A 42 -0.18 36.79 22.50
N PRO A 43 -1.37 36.15 22.53
CA PRO A 43 -2.42 36.38 21.56
C PRO A 43 -3.17 37.70 21.83
N GLU A 44 -2.56 38.82 21.46
CA GLU A 44 -3.28 40.08 21.26
C GLU A 44 -3.58 40.25 19.77
N ALA A 45 -4.87 40.25 19.45
CA ALA A 45 -5.51 40.67 18.20
C ALA A 45 -4.62 40.67 16.95
N TYR A 46 -4.57 39.54 16.24
CA TYR A 46 -4.05 39.48 14.88
C TYR A 46 -4.84 40.45 13.99
N THR A 47 -4.21 41.59 13.69
CA THR A 47 -4.60 42.45 12.57
C THR A 47 -3.68 42.05 11.40
N PRO A 48 -4.23 41.56 10.28
CA PRO A 48 -3.39 41.19 9.15
C PRO A 48 -2.70 42.46 8.62
N LYS A 49 -1.38 42.55 8.80
CA LYS A 49 -0.56 43.48 8.02
C LYS A 49 -0.40 42.90 6.63
N GLU A 50 -0.85 43.65 5.62
CA GLU A 50 -0.63 43.35 4.21
C GLU A 50 0.84 42.99 3.97
N ARG A 51 1.11 41.71 3.63
CA ARG A 51 2.44 41.29 3.19
C ARG A 51 2.57 41.61 1.70
N GLY A 52 3.55 42.46 1.38
CA GLY A 52 4.00 42.71 0.01
C GLY A 52 4.62 41.45 -0.65
N PRO A 53 4.97 41.53 -1.94
CA PRO A 53 5.20 40.37 -2.79
C PRO A 53 6.57 39.71 -2.53
N PHE A 54 6.58 38.58 -1.80
CA PHE A 54 7.72 37.66 -1.66
C PHE A 54 7.31 36.19 -1.93
N VAL A 55 6.27 35.97 -2.74
CA VAL A 55 5.55 34.69 -2.84
C VAL A 55 6.14 33.72 -3.90
N ASN A 56 7.06 34.16 -4.76
CA ASN A 56 7.53 33.33 -5.88
C ASN A 56 8.51 32.21 -5.47
N ASP A 57 9.51 32.50 -4.64
CA ASP A 57 10.63 31.57 -4.35
C ASP A 57 10.16 30.30 -3.62
N GLN A 58 9.31 30.46 -2.61
CA GLN A 58 8.73 29.32 -1.86
C GLN A 58 7.74 28.48 -2.68
N THR A 59 7.16 29.06 -3.73
CA THR A 59 6.23 28.33 -4.61
C THR A 59 6.99 27.52 -5.65
N GLU A 60 8.06 28.06 -6.21
CA GLU A 60 8.93 27.35 -7.14
C GLU A 60 9.67 26.19 -6.46
N ASP A 61 10.17 26.39 -5.23
CA ASP A 61 10.79 25.31 -4.45
C ASP A 61 9.78 24.20 -4.15
N PHE A 62 8.57 24.54 -3.69
CA PHE A 62 7.53 23.53 -3.44
C PHE A 62 7.20 22.69 -4.69
N GLN A 63 6.98 23.32 -5.85
CA GLN A 63 6.66 22.57 -7.06
C GLN A 63 7.83 21.68 -7.49
N THR A 64 9.07 22.14 -7.31
CA THR A 64 10.27 21.34 -7.58
C THR A 64 10.34 20.12 -6.68
N GLN A 65 10.18 20.29 -5.37
CA GLN A 65 10.21 19.17 -4.42
C GLN A 65 9.02 18.21 -4.64
N LEU A 66 7.82 18.74 -4.92
CA LEU A 66 6.67 17.92 -5.24
C LEU A 66 6.89 17.09 -6.51
N GLN A 67 7.56 17.64 -7.53
CA GLN A 67 7.89 16.88 -8.73
C GLN A 67 8.88 15.76 -8.43
N ILE A 68 9.87 15.99 -7.56
CA ILE A 68 10.81 14.96 -7.11
C ILE A 68 10.05 13.81 -6.42
N LEU A 69 9.12 14.13 -5.50
CA LEU A 69 8.28 13.13 -4.83
C LEU A 69 7.41 12.35 -5.82
N ARG A 70 6.82 13.02 -6.83
CA ARG A 70 6.03 12.37 -7.90
C ARG A 70 6.87 11.39 -8.73
N ASP A 71 8.10 11.76 -9.05
CA ASP A 71 9.01 10.88 -9.79
C ASP A 71 9.42 9.68 -8.94
N GLN A 72 9.65 9.87 -7.64
CA GLN A 72 9.99 8.80 -6.71
C GLN A 72 8.85 7.81 -6.52
N ILE A 73 7.62 8.28 -6.26
CA ILE A 73 6.47 7.38 -6.09
C ILE A 73 6.15 6.61 -7.38
N THR A 74 6.36 7.23 -8.55
CA THR A 74 6.21 6.54 -9.84
C THR A 74 7.24 5.43 -10.00
N LYS A 75 8.51 5.68 -9.63
CA LYS A 75 9.56 4.65 -9.63
C LYS A 75 9.26 3.54 -8.63
N GLN A 76 8.72 3.87 -7.46
CA GLN A 76 8.33 2.90 -6.46
C GLN A 76 7.24 1.96 -6.98
N GLY A 77 6.22 2.51 -7.65
CA GLY A 77 5.18 1.69 -8.30
C GLY A 77 5.76 0.69 -9.32
N VAL A 78 6.79 1.07 -10.07
CA VAL A 78 7.49 0.15 -10.99
C VAL A 78 8.17 -0.99 -10.23
N ARG A 79 8.87 -0.70 -9.12
CA ARG A 79 9.51 -1.73 -8.28
C ARG A 79 8.49 -2.70 -7.70
N VAL A 80 7.38 -2.18 -7.19
CA VAL A 80 6.30 -3.00 -6.62
C VAL A 80 5.65 -3.89 -7.69
N LEU A 81 5.43 -3.38 -8.91
CA LEU A 81 4.93 -4.20 -10.02
C LEU A 81 5.92 -5.30 -10.39
N GLU A 82 7.22 -4.99 -10.45
CA GLU A 82 8.27 -5.98 -10.73
C GLU A 82 8.30 -7.06 -9.64
N GLN A 83 8.31 -6.65 -8.37
CA GLN A 83 8.30 -7.55 -7.22
C GLN A 83 7.09 -8.50 -7.23
N ALA A 84 5.89 -7.95 -7.42
CA ALA A 84 4.66 -8.75 -7.48
C ALA A 84 4.67 -9.71 -8.67
N THR A 85 5.17 -9.28 -9.84
CA THR A 85 5.31 -10.13 -11.02
C THR A 85 6.27 -11.29 -10.74
N GLN A 86 7.44 -11.00 -10.17
CA GLN A 86 8.42 -12.03 -9.82
C GLN A 86 7.89 -13.02 -8.77
N ALA A 87 7.13 -12.53 -7.78
CA ALA A 87 6.50 -13.38 -6.77
C ALA A 87 5.47 -14.34 -7.39
N VAL A 88 4.64 -13.85 -8.30
CA VAL A 88 3.69 -14.67 -9.06
C VAL A 88 4.44 -15.71 -9.90
N ASP A 89 5.42 -15.28 -10.70
CA ASP A 89 6.19 -16.19 -11.57
C ASP A 89 6.90 -17.28 -10.77
N CYS A 90 7.59 -16.91 -9.69
CA CYS A 90 8.34 -17.86 -8.88
C CYS A 90 7.41 -18.89 -8.24
N TYR A 91 6.21 -18.46 -7.82
CA TYR A 91 5.21 -19.36 -7.29
C TYR A 91 4.76 -20.36 -8.36
N PHE A 92 4.36 -19.91 -9.54
CA PHE A 92 3.87 -20.80 -10.58
C PHE A 92 4.93 -21.74 -11.16
N ASP A 93 6.17 -21.26 -11.30
CA ASP A 93 7.26 -22.01 -11.92
C ASP A 93 8.09 -22.81 -10.90
N HIS A 94 7.78 -22.65 -9.60
CA HIS A 94 8.52 -23.24 -8.47
C HIS A 94 10.01 -22.83 -8.48
N ASP A 95 10.28 -21.57 -8.80
CA ASP A 95 11.62 -21.01 -8.89
C ASP A 95 12.05 -20.45 -7.53
N LEU A 96 12.88 -21.22 -6.80
CA LEU A 96 13.34 -20.84 -5.46
C LEU A 96 14.34 -19.67 -5.49
N ASP A 97 15.08 -19.48 -6.58
CA ASP A 97 16.07 -18.41 -6.68
C ASP A 97 15.36 -17.08 -6.91
N LYS A 98 14.41 -17.04 -7.84
CA LYS A 98 13.53 -15.87 -8.06
C LYS A 98 12.74 -15.52 -6.80
N ALA A 99 12.29 -16.51 -6.03
CA ALA A 99 11.63 -16.24 -4.75
C ALA A 99 12.53 -15.55 -3.72
N ARG A 100 13.85 -15.81 -3.71
CA ARG A 100 14.81 -15.09 -2.85
C ARG A 100 15.07 -13.68 -3.37
N GLU A 101 15.08 -13.48 -4.67
CA GLU A 101 15.20 -12.14 -5.28
C GLU A 101 14.05 -11.23 -4.87
N VAL A 102 12.81 -11.74 -4.81
CA VAL A 102 11.64 -10.98 -4.29
C VAL A 102 11.89 -10.44 -2.88
N LEU A 103 12.52 -11.24 -2.00
CA LEU A 103 12.85 -10.82 -0.63
C LEU A 103 13.94 -9.72 -0.61
N GLN A 104 14.83 -9.68 -1.62
CA GLN A 104 15.83 -8.62 -1.74
C GLN A 104 15.21 -7.32 -2.26
N ILE A 105 14.25 -7.42 -3.19
CA ILE A 105 13.51 -6.25 -3.70
C ILE A 105 12.73 -5.59 -2.57
N GLU A 106 12.14 -6.37 -1.66
CA GLU A 106 11.39 -5.84 -0.51
C GLU A 106 12.24 -4.88 0.34
N LEU A 107 13.49 -5.24 0.64
CA LEU A 107 14.38 -4.39 1.44
C LEU A 107 14.57 -3.00 0.80
N VAL A 108 14.58 -2.95 -0.53
CA VAL A 108 14.68 -1.69 -1.28
C VAL A 108 13.33 -0.94 -1.26
N VAL A 109 12.21 -1.66 -1.34
CA VAL A 109 10.87 -1.07 -1.24
C VAL A 109 10.69 -0.40 0.12
N ASP A 110 11.02 -1.09 1.21
CA ASP A 110 10.96 -0.58 2.59
C ASP A 110 11.84 0.66 2.82
N GLU A 111 13.08 0.65 2.30
CA GLU A 111 13.98 1.79 2.42
C GLU A 111 13.43 3.02 1.70
N VAL A 112 12.91 2.83 0.47
CA VAL A 112 12.33 3.92 -0.32
C VAL A 112 11.02 4.43 0.29
N ASP A 113 10.23 3.56 0.91
CA ASP A 113 9.00 3.94 1.61
C ASP A 113 9.30 5.02 2.67
N VAL A 114 10.23 4.72 3.59
CA VAL A 114 10.67 5.63 4.64
C VAL A 114 11.25 6.94 4.10
N GLU A 115 12.00 6.87 3.00
CA GLU A 115 12.62 8.06 2.40
C GLU A 115 11.57 9.00 1.79
N ILE A 116 10.56 8.46 1.08
CA ILE A 116 9.46 9.24 0.52
C ILE A 116 8.67 9.94 1.64
N GLU A 117 8.36 9.22 2.73
CA GLU A 117 7.64 9.81 3.86
C GLU A 117 8.42 10.96 4.52
N LYS A 118 9.72 10.76 4.76
CA LYS A 118 10.61 11.79 5.32
C LYS A 118 10.68 13.04 4.44
N GLN A 119 10.70 12.87 3.12
CA GLN A 119 10.74 14.00 2.18
C GLN A 119 9.39 14.74 2.09
N CYS A 120 8.26 14.09 2.40
CA CYS A 120 6.96 14.77 2.39
C CYS A 120 6.83 15.85 3.49
N ILE A 121 7.45 15.64 4.66
CA ILE A 121 7.39 16.57 5.80
C ILE A 121 7.92 17.98 5.46
N PRO A 122 9.16 18.15 4.98
CA PRO A 122 9.69 19.48 4.65
C PRO A 122 8.91 20.14 3.51
N VAL A 123 8.37 19.37 2.56
CA VAL A 123 7.53 19.91 1.47
C VAL A 123 6.23 20.50 2.00
N LEU A 124 5.56 19.84 2.95
CA LEU A 124 4.38 20.40 3.62
C LEU A 124 4.73 21.64 4.45
N ALA A 125 5.91 21.67 5.08
CA ALA A 125 6.38 22.79 5.89
C ALA A 125 6.62 24.09 5.09
N LEU A 126 6.74 24.02 3.75
CA LEU A 126 6.83 25.20 2.88
C LEU A 126 5.54 26.05 2.87
N GLY A 127 4.44 25.56 3.45
CA GLY A 127 3.28 26.40 3.78
C GLY A 127 2.38 26.76 2.60
N GLN A 128 2.30 25.91 1.57
CA GLN A 128 1.35 26.10 0.46
C GLN A 128 -0.11 26.03 0.94
N THR A 129 -0.95 26.92 0.42
CA THR A 129 -2.39 26.98 0.76
C THR A 129 -3.29 26.40 -0.34
N ASN A 130 -2.72 26.06 -1.50
CA ASN A 130 -3.47 25.46 -2.59
C ASN A 130 -3.88 24.02 -2.22
N SER A 131 -5.18 23.75 -2.17
CA SER A 131 -5.72 22.45 -1.76
C SER A 131 -5.30 21.30 -2.69
N HIS A 132 -5.09 21.54 -3.98
CA HIS A 132 -4.60 20.50 -4.90
C HIS A 132 -3.13 20.16 -4.64
N SER A 133 -2.30 21.16 -4.34
CA SER A 133 -0.90 20.96 -3.93
C SER A 133 -0.80 20.14 -2.64
N ILE A 134 -1.59 20.47 -1.62
CA ILE A 134 -1.63 19.71 -0.36
C ILE A 134 -2.14 18.29 -0.60
N ARG A 135 -3.24 18.13 -1.36
CA ARG A 135 -3.76 16.81 -1.73
C ARG A 135 -2.72 15.97 -2.47
N SER A 136 -1.91 16.57 -3.35
CA SER A 136 -0.86 15.86 -4.07
C SER A 136 0.12 15.19 -3.11
N VAL A 137 0.61 15.91 -2.09
CA VAL A 137 1.55 15.33 -1.11
C VAL A 137 0.87 14.25 -0.25
N LEU A 138 -0.37 14.48 0.18
CA LEU A 138 -1.14 13.49 0.96
C LEU A 138 -1.43 12.22 0.14
N THR A 139 -1.76 12.36 -1.14
CA THR A 139 -1.93 11.24 -2.07
C THR A 139 -0.65 10.44 -2.19
N ILE A 140 0.52 11.09 -2.27
CA ILE A 140 1.81 10.39 -2.33
C ILE A 140 2.02 9.52 -1.09
N VAL A 141 1.84 10.07 0.12
CA VAL A 141 1.97 9.30 1.37
C VAL A 141 1.02 8.10 1.39
N LYS A 142 -0.25 8.31 1.04
CA LYS A 142 -1.26 7.24 1.06
C LYS A 142 -0.95 6.14 0.05
N VAL A 143 -0.58 6.50 -1.18
CA VAL A 143 -0.21 5.54 -2.23
C VAL A 143 1.07 4.79 -1.83
N ASN A 144 2.03 5.47 -1.20
CA ASN A 144 3.27 4.82 -0.71
C ASN A 144 2.97 3.70 0.28
N ASN A 145 2.06 3.94 1.24
CA ASN A 145 1.59 2.90 2.14
C ASN A 145 0.88 1.75 1.41
N GLU A 146 0.05 2.02 0.39
CA GLU A 146 -0.55 0.93 -0.39
C GLU A 146 0.50 0.12 -1.18
N PHE A 147 1.58 0.76 -1.63
CA PHE A 147 2.71 0.11 -2.28
C PHE A 147 3.51 -0.79 -1.34
N GLU A 148 3.76 -0.36 -0.10
CA GLU A 148 4.34 -1.23 0.96
C GLU A 148 3.49 -2.48 1.16
N ARG A 149 2.16 -2.30 1.27
CA ARG A 149 1.25 -3.43 1.50
C ARG A 149 1.22 -4.43 0.35
N ILE A 150 1.36 -3.96 -0.90
CA ILE A 150 1.51 -4.84 -2.06
C ILE A 150 2.83 -5.61 -1.99
N GLY A 151 3.93 -4.96 -1.60
CA GLY A 151 5.23 -5.60 -1.39
C GLY A 151 5.17 -6.72 -0.34
N ASP A 152 4.58 -6.42 0.82
CA ASP A 152 4.34 -7.36 1.92
C ASP A 152 3.52 -8.60 1.47
N CYS A 153 2.53 -8.38 0.59
CA CYS A 153 1.76 -9.45 -0.02
C CYS A 153 2.60 -10.27 -1.02
N ALA A 154 3.44 -9.63 -1.83
CA ALA A 154 4.37 -10.29 -2.75
C ALA A 154 5.39 -11.16 -1.98
N VAL A 155 5.90 -10.69 -0.85
CA VAL A 155 6.74 -11.46 0.07
C VAL A 155 6.02 -12.72 0.54
N THR A 156 4.76 -12.60 0.97
CA THR A 156 3.97 -13.76 1.40
C THR A 156 3.84 -14.82 0.29
N ILE A 157 3.69 -14.39 -0.97
CA ILE A 157 3.62 -15.29 -2.13
C ILE A 157 4.98 -15.98 -2.37
N ALA A 158 6.08 -15.23 -2.29
CA ALA A 158 7.42 -15.78 -2.46
C ALA A 158 7.81 -16.75 -1.32
N GLU A 159 7.45 -16.45 -0.07
CA GLU A 159 7.66 -17.35 1.06
C GLU A 159 6.88 -18.68 0.89
N ALA A 160 5.67 -18.62 0.34
CA ALA A 160 4.90 -19.81 0.01
C ALA A 160 5.59 -20.69 -1.04
N THR A 161 6.40 -20.10 -1.94
CA THR A 161 7.26 -20.81 -2.90
C THR A 161 8.41 -21.51 -2.20
N LEU A 162 9.05 -20.83 -1.25
CA LEU A 162 10.24 -21.30 -0.54
C LEU A 162 9.99 -22.39 0.49
N ASP A 163 8.75 -22.54 0.97
CA ASP A 163 8.49 -23.49 2.03
C ASP A 163 8.69 -24.95 1.52
N PRO A 164 9.56 -25.73 2.19
CA PRO A 164 10.06 -27.03 1.74
C PRO A 164 9.01 -28.14 1.75
N GLN A 165 7.87 -27.92 2.41
CA GLN A 165 6.75 -28.87 2.41
C GLN A 165 5.86 -28.68 1.17
N ARG A 166 6.17 -27.70 0.32
CA ARG A 166 5.47 -27.50 -0.95
C ARG A 166 5.65 -28.73 -1.84
N THR A 167 4.56 -29.44 -2.05
CA THR A 167 4.47 -30.41 -3.13
C THR A 167 4.02 -29.71 -4.41
N THR A 168 4.50 -30.17 -5.57
CA THR A 168 3.99 -29.74 -6.87
C THR A 168 2.52 -30.13 -6.97
N SER A 169 1.66 -29.19 -6.61
CA SER A 169 0.22 -29.34 -6.64
C SER A 169 -0.27 -28.84 -7.99
N ASN A 170 -1.16 -29.60 -8.64
CA ASN A 170 -1.87 -29.09 -9.82
C ASN A 170 -2.69 -27.89 -9.38
N LEU A 171 -2.27 -26.67 -9.72
CA LEU A 171 -3.02 -25.46 -9.44
C LEU A 171 -4.18 -25.37 -10.45
N PRO A 172 -5.37 -24.87 -10.03
CA PRO A 172 -6.46 -24.62 -10.97
C PRO A 172 -6.01 -23.63 -12.05
N GLN A 173 -6.44 -23.81 -13.29
CA GLN A 173 -6.12 -22.86 -14.36
C GLN A 173 -6.61 -21.44 -14.03
N THR A 174 -7.77 -21.33 -13.39
CA THR A 174 -8.37 -20.10 -12.86
C THR A 174 -7.41 -19.33 -11.95
N PHE A 175 -6.50 -20.02 -11.25
CA PHE A 175 -5.55 -19.36 -10.36
C PHE A 175 -4.54 -18.49 -11.09
N ARG A 176 -4.01 -18.98 -12.22
CA ARG A 176 -3.11 -18.17 -13.06
C ARG A 176 -3.85 -17.01 -13.72
N VAL A 177 -5.12 -17.20 -14.05
CA VAL A 177 -5.98 -16.11 -14.57
C VAL A 177 -6.13 -15.02 -13.53
N MET A 178 -6.48 -15.36 -12.29
CA MET A 178 -6.57 -14.41 -11.17
C MET A 178 -5.26 -13.65 -10.97
N ALA A 179 -4.13 -14.35 -10.89
CA ALA A 179 -2.84 -13.71 -10.69
C ALA A 179 -2.50 -12.71 -11.81
N ASN A 180 -2.72 -13.08 -13.07
CA ASN A 180 -2.49 -12.18 -14.20
C ASN A 180 -3.45 -10.97 -14.21
N SER A 181 -4.70 -11.16 -13.80
CA SER A 181 -5.67 -10.06 -13.64
C SER A 181 -5.20 -9.07 -12.57
N VAL A 182 -4.74 -9.56 -11.42
CA VAL A 182 -4.20 -8.72 -10.33
C VAL A 182 -2.95 -7.96 -10.78
N LEU A 183 -2.01 -8.60 -11.48
CA LEU A 183 -0.85 -7.90 -12.06
C LEU A 183 -1.27 -6.83 -13.09
N GLY A 184 -2.37 -7.06 -13.82
CA GLY A 184 -3.01 -6.07 -14.68
C GLY A 184 -3.51 -4.86 -13.90
N MET A 185 -4.20 -5.09 -12.76
CA MET A 185 -4.69 -4.03 -11.88
C MET A 185 -3.56 -3.17 -11.33
N ILE A 186 -2.43 -3.75 -10.89
CA ILE A 186 -1.27 -2.97 -10.43
C ILE A 186 -0.74 -2.08 -11.56
N ARG A 187 -0.62 -2.63 -12.77
CA ARG A 187 -0.13 -1.89 -13.93
C ARG A 187 -1.06 -0.72 -14.29
N ASP A 188 -2.37 -0.94 -14.27
CA ASP A 188 -3.34 0.09 -14.58
C ASP A 188 -3.48 1.13 -13.45
N ALA A 189 -3.36 0.73 -12.17
CA ALA A 189 -3.31 1.65 -11.03
C ALA A 189 -2.07 2.57 -11.11
N ASN A 190 -0.89 2.00 -11.37
CA ASN A 190 0.35 2.78 -11.60
C ASN A 190 0.20 3.74 -12.78
N ARG A 191 -0.43 3.29 -13.87
CA ARG A 191 -0.68 4.13 -15.04
C ARG A 191 -1.68 5.24 -14.72
N ALA A 192 -2.74 4.96 -13.97
CA ALA A 192 -3.71 5.95 -13.55
C ALA A 192 -3.07 7.01 -12.67
N LEU A 193 -2.20 6.61 -11.73
CA LEU A 193 -1.43 7.51 -10.87
C LEU A 193 -0.47 8.39 -11.69
N SER A 194 0.37 7.80 -12.53
CA SER A 194 1.38 8.55 -13.31
C SER A 194 0.79 9.55 -14.30
N LYS A 195 -0.45 9.31 -14.75
CA LYS A 195 -1.16 10.16 -15.72
C LYS A 195 -2.25 11.01 -15.10
N ASN A 196 -2.47 10.90 -13.78
CA ASN A 196 -3.63 11.47 -13.10
C ASN A 196 -4.95 11.18 -13.85
N ASP A 197 -5.19 9.90 -14.18
CA ASP A 197 -6.33 9.48 -15.01
C ASP A 197 -7.45 8.88 -14.15
N PRO A 198 -8.47 9.66 -13.74
CA PRO A 198 -9.57 9.16 -12.92
C PRO A 198 -10.49 8.21 -13.68
N VAL A 199 -10.49 8.24 -15.02
CA VAL A 199 -11.31 7.32 -15.84
C VAL A 199 -10.69 5.93 -15.83
N LEU A 200 -9.36 5.85 -15.97
CA LEU A 200 -8.66 4.57 -15.81
C LEU A 200 -8.77 4.06 -14.38
N ALA A 201 -8.63 4.93 -13.38
CA ALA A 201 -8.79 4.58 -11.97
C ALA A 201 -10.16 3.92 -11.71
N ARG A 202 -11.25 4.50 -12.23
CA ARG A 202 -12.61 3.94 -12.09
C ARG A 202 -12.72 2.53 -12.69
N ARG A 203 -12.06 2.27 -13.83
CA ARG A 203 -12.09 0.93 -14.43
C ARG A 203 -11.41 -0.10 -13.54
N VAL A 204 -10.33 0.25 -12.86
CA VAL A 204 -9.66 -0.65 -11.90
C VAL A 204 -10.60 -0.99 -10.74
N LEU A 205 -11.35 0.00 -10.22
CA LEU A 205 -12.37 -0.23 -9.20
C LEU A 205 -13.40 -1.28 -9.66
N ASP A 206 -13.90 -1.16 -10.90
CA ASP A 206 -14.89 -2.09 -11.46
C ASP A 206 -14.35 -3.53 -11.68
N PHE A 207 -13.03 -3.72 -11.69
CA PHE A 207 -12.41 -5.04 -11.88
C PHE A 207 -12.35 -5.88 -10.59
N ASP A 208 -12.49 -5.25 -9.43
CA ASP A 208 -12.32 -5.88 -8.12
C ASP A 208 -13.28 -7.07 -7.89
N ASP A 209 -14.56 -6.88 -8.25
CA ASP A 209 -15.59 -7.93 -8.24
C ASP A 209 -15.20 -9.20 -9.02
N THR A 210 -14.35 -9.04 -10.04
CA THR A 210 -13.87 -10.18 -10.84
C THR A 210 -12.81 -10.98 -10.09
N VAL A 211 -11.91 -10.32 -9.35
CA VAL A 211 -10.92 -10.98 -8.49
C VAL A 211 -11.63 -11.76 -7.39
N ASP A 212 -12.67 -11.18 -6.80
CA ASP A 212 -13.48 -11.82 -5.78
C ASP A 212 -14.17 -13.11 -6.27
N ARG A 213 -14.69 -13.10 -7.50
CA ARG A 213 -15.26 -14.30 -8.13
C ARG A 213 -14.21 -15.38 -8.35
N PHE A 214 -13.01 -15.02 -8.81
CA PHE A 214 -11.93 -16.00 -8.96
C PHE A 214 -11.53 -16.62 -7.62
N LYS A 215 -11.40 -15.80 -6.57
CA LYS A 215 -11.14 -16.27 -5.21
C LYS A 215 -12.17 -17.33 -4.79
N GLN A 216 -13.46 -17.05 -4.96
CA GLN A 216 -14.53 -18.00 -4.63
C GLN A 216 -14.38 -19.32 -5.40
N GLU A 217 -14.14 -19.26 -6.70
CA GLU A 217 -13.96 -20.45 -7.56
C GLU A 217 -12.77 -21.30 -7.12
N ILE A 218 -11.62 -20.68 -6.86
CA ILE A 218 -10.40 -21.36 -6.41
C ILE A 218 -10.63 -22.05 -5.05
N LEU A 219 -11.33 -21.38 -4.12
CA LEU A 219 -11.59 -21.95 -2.80
C LEU A 219 -12.58 -23.12 -2.86
N LEU A 220 -13.58 -23.06 -3.74
CA LEU A 220 -14.50 -24.18 -3.96
C LEU A 220 -13.78 -25.40 -4.56
N ASP A 221 -12.92 -25.19 -5.56
CA ASP A 221 -12.06 -26.27 -6.10
C ASP A 221 -11.16 -26.88 -5.02
N ALA A 222 -10.50 -26.02 -4.22
CA ALA A 222 -9.63 -26.47 -3.15
C ALA A 222 -10.38 -27.30 -2.09
N GLN A 223 -11.61 -26.89 -1.73
CA GLN A 223 -12.48 -27.63 -0.81
C GLN A 223 -12.83 -29.02 -1.36
N GLN A 224 -13.22 -29.11 -2.64
CA GLN A 224 -13.56 -30.38 -3.28
C GLN A 224 -12.34 -31.32 -3.30
N ARG A 225 -11.17 -30.82 -3.70
CA ARG A 225 -9.95 -31.61 -3.75
C ARG A 225 -9.45 -32.05 -2.38
N LEU A 226 -9.68 -31.23 -1.36
CA LEU A 226 -9.40 -31.59 0.02
C LEU A 226 -10.32 -32.73 0.49
N ALA A 227 -11.63 -32.66 0.16
CA ALA A 227 -12.60 -33.69 0.49
C ALA A 227 -12.31 -35.03 -0.22
N ASP A 228 -11.83 -34.97 -1.47
CA ASP A 228 -11.48 -36.15 -2.27
C ASP A 228 -10.07 -36.71 -1.96
N GLY A 229 -9.32 -36.07 -1.06
CA GLY A 229 -7.94 -36.47 -0.71
C GLY A 229 -6.88 -36.16 -1.78
N ALA A 230 -7.24 -35.41 -2.82
CA ALA A 230 -6.35 -34.98 -3.91
C ALA A 230 -5.49 -33.76 -3.57
N LEU A 231 -5.80 -33.05 -2.48
CA LEU A 231 -5.03 -31.94 -1.94
C LEU A 231 -4.80 -32.15 -0.44
N ALA A 232 -3.54 -32.08 -0.01
CA ALA A 232 -3.21 -32.13 1.41
C ALA A 232 -3.68 -30.86 2.14
N VAL A 233 -4.00 -30.98 3.43
CA VAL A 233 -4.44 -29.86 4.29
C VAL A 233 -3.44 -28.69 4.22
N ASP A 234 -2.14 -28.97 4.36
CA ASP A 234 -1.09 -27.94 4.30
C ASP A 234 -1.01 -27.27 2.92
N GLY A 235 -1.26 -28.04 1.85
CA GLY A 235 -1.35 -27.51 0.48
C GLY A 235 -2.55 -26.58 0.30
N ALA A 236 -3.70 -26.92 0.89
CA ALA A 236 -4.90 -26.09 0.86
C ALA A 236 -4.70 -24.77 1.62
N PHE A 237 -4.08 -24.80 2.81
CA PHE A 237 -3.78 -23.57 3.56
C PHE A 237 -2.77 -22.67 2.84
N ARG A 238 -1.78 -23.25 2.15
CA ARG A 238 -0.85 -22.49 1.33
C ARG A 238 -1.53 -21.84 0.14
N LEU A 239 -2.39 -22.58 -0.57
CA LEU A 239 -3.19 -22.03 -1.66
C LEU A 239 -4.08 -20.89 -1.18
N LEU A 240 -4.73 -21.06 -0.03
CA LEU A 240 -5.54 -20.03 0.62
C LEU A 240 -4.71 -18.77 0.93
N ALA A 241 -3.51 -18.92 1.48
CA ALA A 241 -2.64 -17.79 1.81
C ALA A 241 -2.28 -16.98 0.56
N VAL A 242 -1.83 -17.63 -0.51
CA VAL A 242 -1.46 -16.96 -1.77
C VAL A 242 -2.68 -16.34 -2.47
N THR A 243 -3.82 -17.03 -2.46
CA THR A 243 -5.07 -16.49 -3.03
C THR A 243 -5.51 -15.23 -2.29
N LYS A 244 -5.42 -15.22 -0.95
CA LYS A 244 -5.71 -14.03 -0.15
C LYS A 244 -4.71 -12.90 -0.41
N SER A 245 -3.42 -13.20 -0.55
CA SER A 245 -2.43 -12.18 -0.90
C SER A 245 -2.74 -11.53 -2.25
N LEU A 246 -3.16 -12.30 -3.26
CA LEU A 246 -3.58 -11.76 -4.55
C LEU A 246 -4.83 -10.88 -4.47
N GLU A 247 -5.83 -11.26 -3.67
CA GLU A 247 -7.01 -10.42 -3.43
C GLU A 247 -6.63 -9.12 -2.71
N ARG A 248 -5.82 -9.18 -1.64
CA ARG A 248 -5.35 -7.97 -0.95
C ARG A 248 -4.57 -7.04 -1.87
N ILE A 249 -3.77 -7.57 -2.80
CA ILE A 249 -3.10 -6.74 -3.81
C ILE A 249 -4.13 -6.02 -4.69
N ALA A 250 -5.23 -6.68 -5.08
CA ALA A 250 -6.31 -6.04 -5.82
C ALA A 250 -6.95 -4.90 -5.01
N ASP A 251 -7.26 -5.14 -3.72
CA ASP A 251 -7.77 -4.11 -2.80
C ASP A 251 -6.82 -2.91 -2.70
N HIS A 252 -5.51 -3.15 -2.58
CA HIS A 252 -4.54 -2.06 -2.54
C HIS A 252 -4.48 -1.28 -3.87
N CYS A 253 -4.69 -1.95 -5.01
CA CYS A 253 -4.83 -1.27 -6.30
C CYS A 253 -6.08 -0.39 -6.37
N THR A 254 -7.21 -0.83 -5.80
CA THR A 254 -8.42 -0.01 -5.75
C THR A 254 -8.21 1.20 -4.84
N ASN A 255 -7.58 1.03 -3.67
CA ASN A 255 -7.20 2.13 -2.79
C ASN A 255 -6.31 3.18 -3.48
N VAL A 256 -5.30 2.76 -4.26
CA VAL A 256 -4.49 3.68 -5.08
C VAL A 256 -5.37 4.45 -6.06
N CYS A 257 -6.30 3.77 -6.74
CA CYS A 257 -7.20 4.39 -7.71
C CYS A 257 -8.20 5.35 -7.07
N GLU A 258 -8.69 5.06 -5.87
CA GLU A 258 -9.47 6.02 -5.08
C GLU A 258 -8.68 7.31 -4.83
N GLN A 259 -7.38 7.21 -4.50
CA GLN A 259 -6.55 8.39 -4.27
C GLN A 259 -6.33 9.21 -5.54
N VAL A 260 -6.26 8.58 -6.71
CA VAL A 260 -6.20 9.28 -8.01
C VAL A 260 -7.49 10.07 -8.26
N ILE A 261 -8.65 9.44 -8.05
CA ILE A 261 -9.94 10.13 -8.19
C ILE A 261 -10.03 11.30 -7.21
N TYR A 262 -9.63 11.10 -5.95
CA TYR A 262 -9.62 12.14 -4.94
C TYR A 262 -8.67 13.28 -5.30
N LEU A 263 -7.48 13.00 -5.83
CA LEU A 263 -6.51 14.01 -6.25
C LEU A 263 -7.09 14.93 -7.32
N GLU A 264 -7.70 14.36 -8.36
CA GLU A 264 -8.19 15.15 -9.50
C GLU A 264 -9.53 15.82 -9.22
N THR A 265 -10.45 15.14 -8.53
CA THR A 265 -11.83 15.61 -8.39
C THR A 265 -12.11 16.32 -7.07
N GLY A 266 -11.29 16.08 -6.04
CA GLY A 266 -11.54 16.52 -4.67
C GLY A 266 -12.61 15.72 -3.94
N LYS A 267 -13.15 14.69 -4.59
CA LYS A 267 -14.27 13.91 -4.10
C LYS A 267 -13.83 12.55 -3.62
N ILE A 268 -14.51 12.03 -2.61
CA ILE A 268 -14.22 10.73 -2.01
C ILE A 268 -15.11 9.68 -2.67
N VAL A 269 -14.50 8.56 -3.04
CA VAL A 269 -15.18 7.34 -3.49
C VAL A 269 -14.97 6.28 -2.42
N ARG A 270 -15.96 5.42 -2.20
CA ARG A 270 -15.88 4.28 -1.27
C ARG A 270 -16.56 3.07 -1.88
N HIS A 271 -16.16 1.89 -1.43
CA HIS A 271 -16.88 0.65 -1.70
C HIS A 271 -17.89 0.37 -0.58
N ASP A 272 -19.17 0.20 -0.93
CA ASP A 272 -20.23 -0.20 -0.01
C ASP A 272 -20.93 -1.49 -0.48
N ALA A 273 -22.00 -1.90 0.19
CA ALA A 273 -22.70 -3.15 -0.12
C ALA A 273 -23.39 -3.15 -1.51
N GLU A 274 -23.59 -1.98 -2.12
CA GLU A 274 -24.18 -1.80 -3.46
C GLU A 274 -23.10 -1.55 -4.53
N GLY A 275 -21.82 -1.50 -4.13
CA GLY A 275 -20.65 -1.34 -4.99
C GLY A 275 -19.94 0.00 -4.79
N TRP A 276 -19.33 0.52 -5.85
CA TRP A 276 -18.57 1.77 -5.80
C TRP A 276 -19.47 3.01 -5.81
N THR A 277 -19.33 3.87 -4.79
CA THR A 277 -20.09 5.12 -4.72
C THR A 277 -19.72 6.09 -5.84
N GLN A 278 -20.65 7.01 -6.14
CA GLN A 278 -20.31 8.19 -6.94
C GLN A 278 -19.41 9.11 -6.14
N PRO A 279 -18.44 9.80 -6.75
CA PRO A 279 -17.60 10.75 -6.03
C PRO A 279 -18.47 11.81 -5.33
N GLN A 280 -18.36 11.90 -4.01
CA GLN A 280 -19.09 12.87 -3.17
C GLN A 280 -18.16 13.99 -2.69
N ASP A 281 -18.69 15.20 -2.52
CA ASP A 281 -17.92 16.33 -2.03
C ASP A 281 -17.63 16.15 -0.53
N PRO A 282 -16.37 16.29 -0.06
CA PRO A 282 -16.06 16.17 1.37
C PRO A 282 -16.84 17.16 2.25
N ASN A 283 -17.28 18.28 1.67
CA ASN A 283 -18.06 19.31 2.35
C ASN A 283 -19.57 19.17 2.12
N SER A 284 -20.03 18.24 1.28
CA SER A 284 -21.45 17.90 1.21
C SER A 284 -21.80 16.98 2.38
N SER A 285 -21.88 17.55 3.57
CA SER A 285 -22.62 16.93 4.66
C SER A 285 -24.09 16.82 4.23
N GLU A 286 -24.56 15.62 3.90
CA GLU A 286 -25.96 15.30 4.12
C GLU A 286 -26.18 15.30 5.63
N HIS A 287 -26.99 16.27 6.08
CA HIS A 287 -27.59 16.28 7.40
C HIS A 287 -28.67 15.22 7.51
#